data_AF-A0A248JP18-F1
#
_entry.id   AF-A0A248JP18-F1
#
_cell.length_a   1.000
_cell.length_b   1.000
_cell.length_c   1.000
_cell.angle_alpha   90.00
_cell.angle_beta   90.00
_cell.angle_gamma   90.00
#
_symmetry.space_group_name_H-M   'P 1'
#
loop_
_entity.id
_entity.type
_entity.pdbx_description
1 polymer ?
#
loop_
_entity_poly.entity_id
_entity_poly.type
_entity_poly.pdbx_seq_one_letter_code
_entity_poly.pdbx_strand_id
1 'polypeptide(L)'
;MRTRGNLVTERAGVNYVRDVVEGAGCLLKEINLQHDFGHDATMMLVVNGEVRPREVALQIKSGVSYVSPTTCGLPATASHIYFWAEHDLVTLGVVYDPAEKSAWWIDLQTAAREFRVANPKKGTTFTFAKGLWNQFNQTDFASILVPTLLGEPPSVPLERLCTWVMDGDIETHDIGVRAIRARYYREAAAWECLIEAFKSKPVEQLTLSLPIALAKLLGHDDIGYYSNEIPEEVRAPAIAKVLTFNVDEISKLLSMLPDGDFDRPSIGYSLMPLFGQSSESPRILSVIRDNDRFAPSVREIAGELFEWYRRDPVWWGFWRRDTGKPH
;
A
#
# COMPACT_ATOMS: atom_id res chain seq x y z
N MET A 1 42.61 16.60 20.84
CA MET A 1 41.29 15.94 20.91
C MET A 1 40.86 15.58 19.49
N ARG A 2 40.59 14.30 19.21
CA ARG A 2 39.93 13.89 17.96
C ARG A 2 38.46 13.68 18.26
N THR A 3 37.57 14.22 17.44
CA THR A 3 36.14 13.89 17.48
C THR A 3 35.99 12.39 17.19
N ARG A 4 34.89 11.77 17.67
CA ARG A 4 34.53 10.40 17.24
C ARG A 4 34.44 10.42 15.71
N GLY A 5 35.10 9.49 15.02
CA GLY A 5 35.23 9.51 13.56
C GLY A 5 33.91 9.57 12.80
N ASN A 6 32.83 9.07 13.41
CA ASN A 6 31.48 9.01 12.81
C ASN A 6 30.58 10.19 13.19
N LEU A 7 30.99 11.07 14.13
CA LEU A 7 30.13 12.12 14.66
C LEU A 7 29.64 13.09 13.57
N VAL A 8 30.51 13.41 12.60
CA VAL A 8 30.17 14.32 11.50
C VAL A 8 29.05 13.70 10.64
N THR A 9 29.18 12.42 10.33
CA THR A 9 28.19 11.68 9.52
C THR A 9 26.88 11.52 10.27
N GLU A 10 26.92 11.14 11.56
CA GLU A 10 25.74 11.03 12.42
C GLU A 10 24.99 12.37 12.49
N ARG A 11 25.70 13.48 12.74
CA ARG A 11 25.12 14.83 12.76
C ARG A 11 24.52 15.25 11.43
N ALA A 12 25.11 14.86 10.30
CA ALA A 12 24.57 15.20 8.98
C ALA A 12 23.15 14.64 8.79
N GLY A 13 22.90 13.39 9.23
CA GLY A 13 21.57 12.79 9.16
C GLY A 13 20.56 13.49 10.08
N VAL A 14 20.94 13.78 11.33
CA VAL A 14 20.06 14.50 12.28
C VAL A 14 19.72 15.90 11.78
N ASN A 15 20.70 16.63 11.25
CA ASN A 15 20.48 17.96 10.69
C ASN A 15 19.58 17.91 9.45
N TYR A 16 19.78 16.95 8.55
CA TYR A 16 18.90 16.77 7.39
C TYR A 16 17.44 16.51 7.82
N VAL A 17 17.24 15.63 8.81
CA VAL A 17 15.91 15.37 9.36
C VAL A 17 15.30 16.62 9.98
N ARG A 18 16.09 17.41 10.72
CA ARG A 18 15.66 18.71 11.26
C ARG A 18 15.21 19.66 10.17
N ASP A 19 16.02 19.84 9.13
CA ASP A 19 15.71 20.75 8.03
C ASP A 19 14.41 20.36 7.30
N VAL A 20 14.13 19.06 7.16
CA VAL A 20 12.87 18.57 6.57
C VAL A 20 11.68 18.81 7.50
N VAL A 21 11.79 18.42 8.78
CA VAL A 21 10.69 18.51 9.76
C VAL A 21 10.34 19.97 10.05
N GLU A 22 11.33 20.80 10.38
CA GLU A 22 11.14 22.21 10.69
C GLU A 22 10.82 23.04 9.44
N GLY A 23 11.37 22.66 8.28
CA GLY A 23 11.01 23.26 6.99
C GLY A 23 9.54 23.04 6.61
N ALA A 24 8.92 21.97 7.08
CA ALA A 24 7.48 21.72 6.95
C ALA A 24 6.63 22.37 8.06
N GLY A 25 7.24 23.15 8.96
CA GLY A 25 6.57 23.82 10.08
C GLY A 25 6.28 22.93 11.29
N CYS A 26 6.73 21.68 11.29
CA CYS A 26 6.67 20.79 12.46
C CYS A 26 7.81 21.09 13.44
N LEU A 27 7.72 20.56 14.66
CA LEU A 27 8.74 20.81 15.69
C LEU A 27 9.60 19.56 15.89
N LEU A 28 10.93 19.71 15.86
CA LEU A 28 11.86 18.62 16.17
C LEU A 28 12.58 18.86 17.50
N LYS A 29 12.51 17.88 18.40
CA LYS A 29 13.24 17.85 19.66
C LYS A 29 14.28 16.73 19.64
N GLU A 30 15.56 17.10 19.57
CA GLU A 30 16.65 16.13 19.71
C GLU A 30 16.72 15.58 21.14
N ILE A 31 16.99 14.29 21.28
CA ILE A 31 17.21 13.63 22.56
C ILE A 31 18.70 13.75 22.90
N ASN A 32 18.99 14.09 24.16
CA ASN A 32 20.37 14.16 24.63
C ASN A 32 20.96 12.74 24.66
N LEU A 33 22.16 12.57 24.08
CA LEU A 33 22.88 11.29 23.99
C LEU A 33 23.05 10.54 25.32
N GLN A 34 22.99 11.22 26.47
CA GLN A 34 23.00 10.56 27.78
C GLN A 34 21.72 9.77 28.10
N HIS A 35 20.64 10.02 27.34
CA HIS A 35 19.32 9.43 27.47
C HIS A 35 18.89 8.67 26.20
N ASP A 36 19.82 8.41 25.29
CA ASP A 36 19.54 7.64 24.08
C ASP A 36 19.52 6.14 24.40
N PHE A 37 18.31 5.58 24.45
CA PHE A 37 18.07 4.14 24.59
C PHE A 37 17.55 3.52 23.28
N GLY A 38 17.50 4.29 22.18
CA GLY A 38 16.93 3.87 20.91
C GLY A 38 16.13 4.94 20.16
N HIS A 39 16.20 6.22 20.55
CA HIS A 39 15.57 7.33 19.83
C HIS A 39 16.53 8.52 19.83
N ASP A 40 16.77 9.08 18.64
CA ASP A 40 17.65 10.23 18.45
C ASP A 40 16.88 11.55 18.59
N ALA A 41 15.59 11.55 18.28
CA ALA A 41 14.73 12.72 18.37
C ALA A 41 13.25 12.35 18.51
N THR A 42 12.42 13.31 18.90
CA THR A 42 10.98 13.28 18.71
C THR A 42 10.53 14.44 17.82
N MET A 43 9.40 14.28 17.15
CA MET A 43 8.75 15.36 16.41
C MET A 43 7.29 15.53 16.81
N MET A 44 6.84 16.78 16.87
CA MET A 44 5.44 17.16 17.02
C MET A 44 4.90 17.62 15.68
N LEU A 45 3.81 17.01 15.24
CA LEU A 45 3.19 17.34 13.97
C LEU A 45 2.44 18.67 14.06
N VAL A 46 2.57 19.50 13.03
CA VAL A 46 1.85 20.77 12.88
C VAL A 46 1.19 20.78 11.51
N VAL A 47 -0.12 21.03 11.47
CA VAL A 47 -0.90 21.08 10.23
C VAL A 47 -1.66 22.40 10.21
N ASN A 48 -1.50 23.18 9.13
CA ASN A 48 -2.12 24.50 8.98
C ASN A 48 -1.84 25.46 10.15
N GLY A 49 -0.63 25.39 10.73
CA GLY A 49 -0.23 26.20 11.88
C GLY A 49 -0.73 25.70 13.24
N GLU A 50 -1.50 24.61 13.28
CA GLU A 50 -2.00 24.02 14.52
C GLU A 50 -1.18 22.78 14.92
N VAL A 51 -0.70 22.78 16.17
CA VAL A 51 -0.04 21.60 16.76
C VAL A 51 -1.06 20.48 16.91
N ARG A 52 -0.73 19.30 16.39
CA ARG A 52 -1.52 18.08 16.58
C ARG A 52 -1.02 17.34 17.83
N PRO A 53 -1.91 16.72 18.63
CA PRO A 53 -1.52 15.95 19.82
C PRO A 53 -0.95 14.58 19.43
N ARG A 54 0.04 14.57 18.53
CA ARG A 54 0.68 13.39 17.96
C ARG A 54 2.18 13.63 17.97
N GLU A 55 2.85 13.03 18.95
CA GLU A 55 4.31 12.98 19.01
C GLU A 55 4.79 11.67 18.37
N VAL A 56 5.88 11.77 17.60
CA VAL A 56 6.47 10.64 16.88
C VAL A 56 7.95 10.58 17.22
N ALA A 57 8.44 9.41 17.60
CA ALA A 57 9.84 9.19 17.89
C ALA A 57 10.61 8.80 16.62
N LEU A 58 11.86 9.22 16.52
CA LEU A 58 12.73 9.01 15.37
C LEU A 58 14.01 8.29 15.81
N GLN A 59 14.31 7.16 15.17
CA GLN A 59 15.65 6.58 15.14
C GLN A 59 16.28 6.91 13.79
N ILE A 60 17.38 7.64 13.82
CA ILE A 60 18.08 8.18 12.65
C ILE A 60 19.44 7.46 12.52
N LYS A 61 19.70 6.87 11.35
CA LYS A 61 21.01 6.37 10.96
C LYS A 61 21.51 7.13 9.75
N SER A 62 22.82 7.31 9.67
CA SER A 62 23.47 8.07 8.61
C SER A 62 24.79 7.43 8.24
N GLY A 63 25.02 7.25 6.94
CA GLY A 63 26.28 6.74 6.41
C GLY A 63 26.11 5.61 5.41
N VAL A 64 27.14 5.45 4.57
CA VAL A 64 27.19 4.48 3.47
C VAL A 64 27.06 3.03 3.93
N SER A 65 27.34 2.73 5.20
CA SER A 65 27.17 1.38 5.77
C SER A 65 25.72 0.96 5.99
N TYR A 66 24.78 1.90 5.92
CA TYR A 66 23.35 1.67 6.14
C TYR A 66 22.55 1.66 4.83
N VAL A 67 23.20 1.82 3.68
CA VAL A 67 22.52 1.99 2.40
C VAL A 67 23.16 1.13 1.32
N SER A 68 22.32 0.67 0.41
CA SER A 68 22.69 0.11 -0.88
C SER A 68 22.06 0.98 -1.98
N PRO A 69 22.33 0.70 -3.27
CA PRO A 69 21.67 1.41 -4.36
C PRO A 69 20.14 1.34 -4.31
N THR A 70 19.55 0.30 -3.70
CA THR A 70 18.10 0.06 -3.71
C THR A 70 17.47 -0.08 -2.33
N THR A 71 18.26 -0.17 -1.26
CA THR A 71 17.74 -0.43 0.10
C THR A 71 18.44 0.37 1.18
N CYS A 72 17.75 0.51 2.31
CA CYS A 72 18.25 1.05 3.57
C CYS A 72 18.23 -0.02 4.67
N GLY A 73 19.11 0.09 5.66
CA GLY A 73 19.28 -0.88 6.74
C GLY A 73 19.41 -0.23 8.12
N LEU A 74 18.61 -0.71 9.08
CA LEU A 74 18.64 -0.29 10.49
C LEU A 74 19.01 -1.49 11.39
N PRO A 75 20.29 -1.64 11.79
CA PRO A 75 20.72 -2.72 12.66
C PRO A 75 20.20 -2.51 14.09
N ALA A 76 19.70 -3.59 14.69
CA ALA A 76 19.02 -3.57 15.97
C ALA A 76 19.35 -4.82 16.81
N THR A 77 19.59 -4.61 18.11
CA THR A 77 19.67 -5.70 19.07
C THR A 77 18.27 -6.14 19.48
N ALA A 78 18.15 -7.31 20.15
CA ALA A 78 16.87 -7.73 20.72
C ALA A 78 16.27 -6.68 21.69
N SER A 79 17.12 -5.96 22.42
CA SER A 79 16.70 -4.88 23.32
C SER A 79 16.17 -3.66 22.57
N HIS A 80 16.80 -3.23 21.47
CA HIS A 80 16.28 -2.16 20.63
C HIS A 80 14.92 -2.53 20.04
N ILE A 81 14.79 -3.76 19.54
CA ILE A 81 13.54 -4.26 18.95
C ILE A 81 12.43 -4.27 19.99
N TYR A 82 12.70 -4.78 21.20
CA TYR A 82 11.75 -4.73 22.30
C TYR A 82 11.35 -3.29 22.63
N PHE A 83 12.33 -2.39 22.75
CA PHE A 83 12.10 -0.99 23.07
C PHE A 83 11.17 -0.33 22.04
N TRP A 84 11.44 -0.44 20.73
CA TRP A 84 10.58 0.17 19.70
C TRP A 84 9.19 -0.47 19.61
N ALA A 85 9.11 -1.80 19.73
CA ALA A 85 7.86 -2.53 19.62
C ALA A 85 6.87 -2.19 20.75
N GLU A 86 7.38 -2.00 21.96
CA GLU A 86 6.59 -1.73 23.17
C GLU A 86 6.51 -0.24 23.51
N HIS A 87 7.12 0.65 22.72
CA HIS A 87 7.09 2.08 23.00
C HIS A 87 5.70 2.69 22.78
N ASP A 88 5.31 3.65 23.62
CA ASP A 88 4.01 4.32 23.52
C ASP A 88 3.89 5.23 22.29
N LEU A 89 5.02 5.82 21.87
CA LEU A 89 5.09 6.63 20.65
C LEU A 89 5.29 5.76 19.42
N VAL A 90 4.64 6.15 18.32
CA VAL A 90 5.02 5.66 16.98
C VAL A 90 6.49 5.95 16.77
N THR A 91 7.25 4.93 16.38
CA THR A 91 8.68 5.05 16.12
C THR A 91 8.93 4.90 14.63
N LEU A 92 9.50 5.93 14.01
CA LEU A 92 10.01 5.87 12.64
C LEU A 92 11.51 5.61 12.63
N GLY A 93 11.93 4.76 11.70
CA GLY A 93 13.33 4.61 11.35
C GLY A 93 13.63 5.49 10.15
N VAL A 94 14.69 6.31 10.20
CA VAL A 94 15.12 7.15 9.09
C VAL A 94 16.58 6.84 8.77
N VAL A 95 16.88 6.60 7.50
CA VAL A 95 18.26 6.36 7.03
C VAL A 95 18.63 7.45 6.04
N TYR A 96 19.66 8.23 6.37
CA TYR A 96 20.24 9.25 5.50
C TYR A 96 21.45 8.70 4.73
N ASP A 97 21.39 8.84 3.40
CA ASP A 97 22.47 8.55 2.48
C ASP A 97 23.26 9.83 2.19
N PRO A 98 24.50 9.96 2.70
CA PRO A 98 25.31 11.16 2.46
C PRO A 98 25.77 11.31 1.02
N ALA A 99 25.81 10.24 0.21
CA ALA A 99 26.20 10.31 -1.20
C ALA A 99 25.06 10.87 -2.05
N GLU A 100 23.83 10.40 -1.81
CA GLU A 100 22.63 10.86 -2.52
C GLU A 100 22.01 12.12 -1.89
N LYS A 101 22.51 12.54 -0.71
CA LYS A 101 21.98 13.65 0.10
C LYS A 101 20.46 13.55 0.31
N SER A 102 20.01 12.33 0.53
CA SER A 102 18.60 11.97 0.62
C SER A 102 18.41 11.01 1.78
N ALA A 103 17.19 10.93 2.31
CA ALA A 103 16.85 9.96 3.32
C ALA A 103 15.56 9.21 2.97
N TRP A 104 15.39 8.05 3.58
CA TRP A 104 14.18 7.24 3.48
C TRP A 104 13.74 6.78 4.86
N TRP A 105 12.44 6.51 5.00
CA TRP A 105 11.84 6.14 6.28
C TRP A 105 11.09 4.81 6.23
N ILE A 106 10.90 4.23 7.41
CA ILE A 106 10.08 3.04 7.66
C ILE A 106 9.29 3.23 8.97
N ASP A 107 8.09 2.64 9.05
CA ASP A 107 7.42 2.41 10.33
C ASP A 107 8.18 1.31 11.11
N LEU A 108 9.17 1.77 11.87
CA LEU A 108 10.07 0.89 12.62
C LEU A 108 9.36 0.22 13.79
N GLN A 109 8.34 0.86 14.37
CA GLN A 109 7.55 0.26 15.44
C GLN A 109 6.77 -0.95 14.93
N THR A 110 6.05 -0.82 13.82
CA THR A 110 5.30 -1.94 13.23
C THR A 110 6.24 -3.07 12.81
N ALA A 111 7.33 -2.75 12.10
CA ALA A 111 8.34 -3.74 11.73
C ALA A 111 8.94 -4.47 12.94
N ALA A 112 9.21 -3.74 14.04
CA ALA A 112 9.73 -4.33 15.27
C ALA A 112 8.71 -5.25 15.97
N ARG A 113 7.43 -4.86 16.01
CA ARG A 113 6.35 -5.69 16.57
C ARG A 113 6.22 -7.00 15.81
N GLU A 114 6.11 -6.93 14.49
CA GLU A 114 5.98 -8.11 13.63
C GLU A 114 7.17 -9.05 13.76
N PHE A 115 8.39 -8.51 13.68
CA PHE A 115 9.60 -9.32 13.82
C PHE A 115 9.68 -9.99 15.20
N ARG A 116 9.35 -9.25 16.26
CA ARG A 116 9.43 -9.73 17.65
C ARG A 116 8.47 -10.88 17.93
N VAL A 117 7.27 -10.88 17.35
CA VAL A 117 6.29 -11.98 17.50
C VAL A 117 6.91 -13.32 17.10
N ALA A 118 7.63 -13.34 15.97
CA ALA A 118 8.32 -14.54 15.50
C ALA A 118 9.70 -14.76 16.16
N ASN A 119 10.38 -13.71 16.63
CA ASN A 119 11.78 -13.75 17.06
C ASN A 119 12.07 -12.96 18.36
N PRO A 120 11.48 -13.32 19.51
CA PRO A 120 11.42 -12.46 20.69
C PRO A 120 12.77 -12.12 21.36
N LYS A 121 13.85 -12.85 21.05
CA LYS A 121 15.17 -12.70 21.68
C LYS A 121 16.31 -12.47 20.69
N LYS A 122 16.01 -12.20 19.41
CA LYS A 122 17.03 -12.03 18.37
C LYS A 122 17.13 -10.57 17.94
N GLY A 123 18.35 -10.14 17.62
CA GLY A 123 18.57 -8.92 16.85
C GLY A 123 18.39 -9.16 15.36
N THR A 124 18.25 -8.08 14.60
CA THR A 124 18.16 -8.12 13.13
C THR A 124 18.63 -6.80 12.53
N THR A 125 18.72 -6.73 11.21
CA THR A 125 18.78 -5.45 10.48
C THR A 125 17.46 -5.28 9.74
N PHE A 126 16.67 -4.29 10.14
CA PHE A 126 15.45 -3.94 9.40
C PHE A 126 15.87 -3.34 8.06
N THR A 127 15.64 -4.09 6.99
CA THR A 127 15.99 -3.70 5.63
C THR A 127 14.72 -3.33 4.89
N PHE A 128 14.72 -2.19 4.22
CA PHE A 128 13.57 -1.70 3.46
C PHE A 128 14.01 -1.05 2.15
N ALA A 129 13.12 -1.05 1.15
CA ALA A 129 13.40 -0.49 -0.16
C ALA A 129 13.44 1.05 -0.14
N LYS A 130 14.27 1.62 -1.01
CA LYS A 130 14.21 3.04 -1.38
C LYS A 130 13.04 3.24 -2.34
N GLY A 131 11.82 3.29 -1.79
CA GLY A 131 10.57 3.43 -2.56
C GLY A 131 10.22 4.87 -2.90
N LEU A 132 9.28 5.06 -3.84
CA LEU A 132 8.82 6.39 -4.24
C LEU A 132 7.94 7.08 -3.17
N TRP A 133 7.39 6.29 -2.24
CA TRP A 133 6.47 6.75 -1.20
C TRP A 133 7.17 7.08 0.13
N ASN A 134 8.36 6.53 0.37
CA ASN A 134 9.03 6.63 1.67
C ASN A 134 10.28 7.52 1.65
N GLN A 135 10.44 8.38 0.64
CA GLN A 135 11.49 9.38 0.68
C GLN A 135 11.19 10.41 1.79
N PHE A 136 12.18 10.66 2.65
CA PHE A 136 12.11 11.67 3.71
C PHE A 136 12.69 12.97 3.15
N ASN A 137 11.87 13.73 2.43
CA ASN A 137 12.22 15.04 1.87
C ASN A 137 11.12 16.06 2.22
N GLN A 138 11.36 17.36 1.97
CA GLN A 138 10.40 18.41 2.35
C GLN A 138 9.00 18.21 1.75
N THR A 139 8.92 17.85 0.47
CA THR A 139 7.64 17.66 -0.25
C THR A 139 6.88 16.45 0.26
N ASP A 140 7.57 15.31 0.38
CA ASP A 140 6.98 14.01 0.72
C ASP A 140 6.72 13.87 2.22
N PHE A 141 7.48 14.58 3.05
CA PHE A 141 7.18 14.71 4.46
C PHE A 141 5.78 15.29 4.66
N ALA A 142 5.48 16.44 4.04
CA ALA A 142 4.20 17.12 4.19
C ALA A 142 3.06 16.41 3.44
N SER A 143 3.31 15.86 2.26
CA SER A 143 2.27 15.28 1.41
C SER A 143 2.01 13.79 1.65
N ILE A 144 2.96 13.04 2.22
CA ILE A 144 2.84 11.59 2.40
C ILE A 144 2.97 11.22 3.88
N LEU A 145 4.10 11.54 4.51
CA LEU A 145 4.37 11.05 5.87
C LEU A 145 3.43 11.66 6.91
N VAL A 146 3.24 12.98 6.90
CA VAL A 146 2.34 13.66 7.85
C VAL A 146 0.89 13.14 7.74
N PRO A 147 0.25 13.08 6.55
CA PRO A 147 -1.07 12.46 6.40
C PRO A 147 -1.09 11.01 6.91
N THR A 148 -0.08 10.20 6.56
CA THR A 148 0.01 8.80 6.99
C THR A 148 0.03 8.66 8.51
N LEU A 149 0.81 9.50 9.21
CA LEU A 149 0.89 9.50 10.68
C LEU A 149 -0.39 9.96 11.38
N LEU A 150 -1.24 10.70 10.66
CA LEU A 150 -2.57 11.14 11.09
C LEU A 150 -3.68 10.16 10.69
N GLY A 151 -3.35 9.07 9.97
CA GLY A 151 -4.33 8.11 9.46
C GLY A 151 -5.09 8.60 8.22
N GLU A 152 -4.57 9.61 7.54
CA GLU A 152 -5.13 10.19 6.32
C GLU A 152 -4.41 9.66 5.07
N PRO A 153 -5.09 9.56 3.91
CA PRO A 153 -4.46 9.16 2.66
C PRO A 153 -3.46 10.22 2.17
N PRO A 154 -2.31 9.81 1.59
CA PRO A 154 -1.33 10.74 1.01
C PRO A 154 -1.95 11.77 0.07
N SER A 155 -1.57 13.03 0.21
CA SER A 155 -2.03 14.15 -0.61
C SER A 155 -1.10 14.39 -1.79
N VAL A 156 -0.97 13.36 -2.65
CA VAL A 156 -0.10 13.37 -3.83
C VAL A 156 -0.94 13.58 -5.09
N PRO A 157 -0.48 14.36 -6.10
CA PRO A 157 -1.20 14.54 -7.36
C PRO A 157 -1.49 13.21 -8.07
N LEU A 158 -2.64 13.09 -8.73
CA LEU A 158 -3.08 11.87 -9.40
C LEU A 158 -2.04 11.33 -10.40
N GLU A 159 -1.42 12.20 -11.21
CA GLU A 159 -0.40 11.82 -12.19
C GLU A 159 0.77 11.06 -11.53
N ARG A 160 1.26 11.55 -10.38
CA ARG A 160 2.33 10.90 -9.62
C ARG A 160 1.86 9.62 -8.96
N LEU A 161 0.61 9.54 -8.48
CA LEU A 161 0.07 8.28 -7.97
C LEU A 161 -0.06 7.23 -9.08
N CYS A 162 -0.34 7.63 -10.31
CA CYS A 162 -0.38 6.71 -11.44
C CYS A 162 0.98 6.14 -11.81
N THR A 163 2.06 6.89 -11.63
CA THR A 163 3.40 6.31 -11.76
C THR A 163 3.66 5.28 -10.66
N TRP A 164 3.18 5.51 -9.43
CA TRP A 164 3.31 4.54 -8.33
C TRP A 164 2.53 3.26 -8.57
N VAL A 165 1.29 3.37 -9.05
CA VAL A 165 0.49 2.18 -9.42
C VAL A 165 1.21 1.34 -10.47
N MET A 166 1.96 1.97 -11.38
CA MET A 166 2.73 1.25 -12.40
C MET A 166 4.09 0.74 -11.91
N ASP A 167 4.56 1.15 -10.74
CA ASP A 167 5.89 0.81 -10.20
C ASP A 167 6.05 -0.69 -9.90
N GLY A 168 7.25 -1.23 -10.10
CA GLY A 168 7.54 -2.64 -9.85
C GLY A 168 7.64 -3.00 -8.36
N ASP A 169 7.84 -2.01 -7.50
CA ASP A 169 7.81 -2.18 -6.04
C ASP A 169 6.38 -2.33 -5.53
N ILE A 170 6.12 -3.44 -4.83
CA ILE A 170 4.77 -3.84 -4.42
C ILE A 170 4.15 -2.88 -3.38
N GLU A 171 4.98 -2.30 -2.51
CA GLU A 171 4.51 -1.34 -1.49
C GLU A 171 4.15 0.00 -2.14
N THR A 172 5.00 0.48 -3.06
CA THR A 172 4.72 1.67 -3.89
C THR A 172 3.42 1.50 -4.68
N HIS A 173 3.25 0.35 -5.35
CA HIS A 173 2.02 0.00 -6.06
C HIS A 173 0.80 0.07 -5.14
N ASP A 174 0.84 -0.63 -4.00
CA ASP A 174 -0.30 -0.75 -3.08
C ASP A 174 -0.72 0.61 -2.49
N ILE A 175 0.26 1.43 -2.08
CA ILE A 175 0.00 2.79 -1.59
C ILE A 175 -0.62 3.65 -2.68
N GLY A 176 -0.10 3.57 -3.92
CA GLY A 176 -0.66 4.28 -5.07
C GLY A 176 -2.14 3.94 -5.28
N VAL A 177 -2.47 2.64 -5.30
CA VAL A 177 -3.85 2.17 -5.46
C VAL A 177 -4.75 2.68 -4.34
N ARG A 178 -4.32 2.56 -3.07
CA ARG A 178 -5.11 3.02 -1.92
C ARG A 178 -5.30 4.54 -1.90
N ALA A 179 -4.27 5.31 -2.27
CA ALA A 179 -4.34 6.77 -2.32
C ALA A 179 -5.28 7.25 -3.43
N ILE A 180 -5.20 6.66 -4.63
CA ILE A 180 -6.13 6.95 -5.74
C ILE A 180 -7.56 6.68 -5.29
N ARG A 181 -7.81 5.50 -4.71
CA ARG A 181 -9.14 5.10 -4.24
C ARG A 181 -9.71 6.06 -3.18
N ALA A 182 -8.86 6.59 -2.31
CA ALA A 182 -9.29 7.46 -1.23
C ALA A 182 -9.56 8.90 -1.67
N ARG A 183 -8.81 9.42 -2.67
CA ARG A 183 -8.84 10.85 -3.01
C ARG A 183 -9.38 11.16 -4.41
N TYR A 184 -9.23 10.25 -5.35
CA TYR A 184 -9.41 10.49 -6.78
C TYR A 184 -10.46 9.58 -7.43
N TYR A 185 -11.27 8.87 -6.64
CA TYR A 185 -12.32 7.97 -7.15
C TYR A 185 -13.41 8.67 -8.00
N ARG A 186 -13.48 10.00 -7.96
CA ARG A 186 -14.37 10.83 -8.80
C ARG A 186 -13.72 11.32 -10.09
N GLU A 187 -12.48 10.94 -10.38
CA GLU A 187 -11.78 11.35 -11.60
C GLU A 187 -11.71 10.20 -12.59
N ALA A 188 -12.04 10.45 -13.87
CA ALA A 188 -11.99 9.42 -14.90
C ALA A 188 -10.57 8.84 -15.06
N ALA A 189 -9.56 9.70 -15.09
CA ALA A 189 -8.16 9.31 -15.24
C ALA A 189 -7.67 8.34 -14.13
N ALA A 190 -8.24 8.42 -12.92
CA ALA A 190 -7.93 7.50 -11.84
C ALA A 190 -8.35 6.07 -12.19
N TRP A 191 -9.56 5.89 -12.71
CA TRP A 191 -10.05 4.58 -13.13
C TRP A 191 -9.31 4.04 -14.34
N GLU A 192 -8.95 4.89 -15.30
CA GLU A 192 -8.13 4.48 -16.45
C GLU A 192 -6.79 3.92 -16.01
N CYS A 193 -6.14 4.62 -15.09
CA CYS A 193 -4.87 4.25 -14.49
C CYS A 193 -4.94 2.91 -13.73
N LEU A 194 -5.96 2.70 -12.88
CA LEU A 194 -6.14 1.44 -12.16
C LEU A 194 -6.45 0.26 -13.09
N ILE A 195 -7.32 0.47 -14.09
CA ILE A 195 -7.68 -0.58 -15.06
C ILE A 195 -6.48 -0.96 -15.92
N GLU A 196 -5.74 0.03 -16.43
CA GLU A 196 -4.54 -0.21 -17.23
C GLU A 196 -3.48 -0.99 -16.44
N ALA A 197 -3.25 -0.60 -15.18
CA ALA A 197 -2.32 -1.32 -14.32
C ALA A 197 -2.75 -2.77 -14.09
N PHE A 198 -4.04 -3.02 -13.87
CA PHE A 198 -4.54 -4.39 -13.70
C PHE A 198 -4.30 -5.23 -14.96
N LYS A 199 -4.51 -4.66 -16.15
CA LYS A 199 -4.35 -5.37 -17.42
C LYS A 199 -2.87 -5.64 -17.75
N SER A 200 -2.02 -4.62 -17.63
CA SER A 200 -0.64 -4.66 -18.11
C SER A 200 0.35 -5.30 -17.13
N LYS A 201 0.12 -5.21 -15.82
CA LYS A 201 1.07 -5.73 -14.83
C LYS A 201 0.95 -7.25 -14.65
N PRO A 202 2.07 -7.94 -14.37
CA PRO A 202 2.06 -9.34 -13.96
C PRO A 202 1.49 -9.49 -12.53
N VAL A 203 0.98 -10.68 -12.21
CA VAL A 203 0.30 -10.97 -10.93
C VAL A 203 1.19 -10.66 -9.72
N GLU A 204 2.48 -10.97 -9.83
CA GLU A 204 3.48 -10.83 -8.76
C GLU A 204 3.75 -9.36 -8.39
N GLN A 205 3.31 -8.41 -9.22
CA GLN A 205 3.44 -6.97 -9.00
C GLN A 205 2.08 -6.30 -8.67
N LEU A 206 1.04 -7.08 -8.44
CA LEU A 206 -0.29 -6.59 -8.07
C LEU A 206 -0.57 -6.92 -6.60
N THR A 207 -1.25 -6.01 -5.92
CA THR A 207 -1.87 -6.31 -4.62
C THR A 207 -3.38 -6.45 -4.76
N LEU A 208 -4.01 -7.14 -3.79
CA LEU A 208 -5.46 -7.31 -3.74
C LEU A 208 -6.21 -5.98 -3.63
N SER A 209 -5.57 -4.90 -3.19
CA SER A 209 -6.15 -3.55 -3.16
C SER A 209 -6.69 -3.10 -4.52
N LEU A 210 -6.04 -3.52 -5.61
CA LEU A 210 -6.41 -3.14 -6.98
C LEU A 210 -7.70 -3.84 -7.47
N PRO A 211 -7.79 -5.17 -7.51
CA PRO A 211 -9.03 -5.84 -7.88
C PRO A 211 -10.17 -5.51 -6.92
N ILE A 212 -9.90 -5.30 -5.62
CA ILE A 212 -10.91 -4.79 -4.69
C ILE A 212 -11.43 -3.43 -5.14
N ALA A 213 -10.57 -2.50 -5.59
CA ALA A 213 -11.02 -1.21 -6.11
C ALA A 213 -11.94 -1.36 -7.34
N LEU A 214 -11.63 -2.30 -8.25
CA LEU A 214 -12.47 -2.58 -9.42
C LEU A 214 -13.80 -3.24 -9.04
N ALA A 215 -13.81 -4.16 -8.07
CA ALA A 215 -15.04 -4.74 -7.53
C ALA A 215 -15.92 -3.66 -6.89
N LYS A 216 -15.32 -2.71 -6.16
CA LYS A 216 -16.04 -1.55 -5.60
C LYS A 216 -16.66 -0.66 -6.68
N LEU A 217 -15.95 -0.44 -7.79
CA LEU A 217 -16.45 0.32 -8.94
C LEU A 217 -17.71 -0.33 -9.54
N LEU A 218 -17.70 -1.67 -9.71
CA LEU A 218 -18.86 -2.41 -10.19
C LEU A 218 -20.05 -2.38 -9.21
N GLY A 219 -19.78 -2.12 -7.93
CA GLY A 219 -20.79 -2.07 -6.88
C GLY A 219 -20.95 -3.42 -6.18
N HIS A 220 -20.82 -3.38 -4.85
CA HIS A 220 -20.88 -4.52 -3.95
C HIS A 220 -21.51 -4.05 -2.64
N ASP A 221 -22.51 -4.76 -2.10
CA ASP A 221 -23.26 -4.28 -0.93
C ASP A 221 -22.39 -4.03 0.31
N ASP A 222 -21.38 -4.89 0.54
CA ASP A 222 -20.53 -4.78 1.73
C ASP A 222 -19.32 -3.83 1.60
N ILE A 223 -18.84 -3.56 0.37
CA ILE A 223 -17.56 -2.85 0.18
C ILE A 223 -17.62 -1.76 -0.89
N GLY A 224 -18.63 -1.75 -1.75
CA GLY A 224 -18.69 -0.95 -2.97
C GLY A 224 -19.03 0.50 -2.75
N TYR A 225 -18.81 1.29 -3.79
CA TYR A 225 -19.29 2.66 -3.85
C TYR A 225 -20.78 2.67 -4.11
N TYR A 226 -21.53 3.46 -3.33
CA TYR A 226 -22.93 3.71 -3.62
C TYR A 226 -23.06 4.49 -4.93
N SER A 227 -24.19 4.31 -5.63
CA SER A 227 -24.47 4.89 -6.97
C SER A 227 -24.34 6.41 -7.06
N ASN A 228 -24.33 7.12 -5.94
CA ASN A 228 -24.18 8.57 -5.84
C ASN A 228 -22.77 9.04 -5.47
N GLU A 229 -21.82 8.14 -5.14
CA GLU A 229 -20.48 8.54 -4.70
C GLU A 229 -19.57 8.92 -5.87
N ILE A 230 -19.65 8.17 -6.97
CA ILE A 230 -18.94 8.42 -8.23
C ILE A 230 -19.95 8.99 -9.23
N PRO A 231 -19.67 10.15 -9.86
CA PRO A 231 -20.52 10.68 -10.93
C PRO A 231 -20.71 9.67 -12.07
N GLU A 232 -21.91 9.58 -12.63
CA GLU A 232 -22.24 8.58 -13.66
C GLU A 232 -21.38 8.74 -14.92
N GLU A 233 -21.05 9.98 -15.28
CA GLU A 233 -20.16 10.32 -16.39
C GLU A 233 -18.72 9.80 -16.20
N VAL A 234 -18.33 9.50 -14.97
CA VAL A 234 -17.04 8.88 -14.62
C VAL A 234 -17.20 7.37 -14.45
N ARG A 235 -18.28 6.94 -13.77
CA ARG A 235 -18.49 5.53 -13.41
C ARG A 235 -18.83 4.66 -14.61
N ALA A 236 -19.80 5.06 -15.43
CA ALA A 236 -20.30 4.22 -16.52
C ALA A 236 -19.21 3.87 -17.56
N PRO A 237 -18.35 4.81 -18.01
CA PRO A 237 -17.25 4.47 -18.90
C PRO A 237 -16.23 3.50 -18.26
N ALA A 238 -15.94 3.67 -16.97
CA ALA A 238 -15.02 2.80 -16.24
C ALA A 238 -15.60 1.38 -16.08
N ILE A 239 -16.88 1.25 -15.72
CA ILE A 239 -17.59 -0.05 -15.69
C ILE A 239 -17.54 -0.70 -17.06
N ALA A 240 -17.86 0.03 -18.13
CA ALA A 240 -17.86 -0.51 -19.49
C ALA A 240 -16.50 -1.11 -19.86
N LYS A 241 -15.38 -0.52 -19.42
CA LYS A 241 -14.04 -1.07 -19.61
C LYS A 241 -13.82 -2.36 -18.79
N VAL A 242 -14.24 -2.41 -17.53
CA VAL A 242 -14.11 -3.61 -16.69
C VAL A 242 -14.96 -4.78 -17.23
N LEU A 243 -16.15 -4.50 -17.77
CA LEU A 243 -16.99 -5.52 -18.41
C LEU A 243 -16.36 -6.15 -19.66
N THR A 244 -15.27 -5.60 -20.19
CA THR A 244 -14.50 -6.23 -21.27
C THR A 244 -13.51 -7.30 -20.80
N PHE A 245 -13.32 -7.45 -19.48
CA PHE A 245 -12.42 -8.46 -18.91
C PHE A 245 -12.84 -9.86 -19.35
N ASN A 246 -11.87 -10.63 -19.85
CA ASN A 246 -12.11 -11.93 -20.44
C ASN A 246 -11.33 -13.03 -19.71
N VAL A 247 -11.11 -14.17 -20.39
CA VAL A 247 -10.38 -15.33 -19.88
C VAL A 247 -9.05 -14.94 -19.22
N ASP A 248 -8.28 -14.03 -19.80
CA ASP A 248 -6.97 -13.67 -19.27
C ASP A 248 -7.10 -12.85 -17.96
N GLU A 249 -7.92 -11.80 -17.94
CA GLU A 249 -8.14 -11.01 -16.71
C GLU A 249 -8.82 -11.80 -15.60
N ILE A 250 -9.82 -12.64 -15.92
CA ILE A 250 -10.51 -13.46 -14.91
C ILE A 250 -9.56 -14.53 -14.36
N SER A 251 -8.74 -15.18 -15.19
CA SER A 251 -7.72 -16.11 -14.70
C SER A 251 -6.69 -15.43 -13.80
N LYS A 252 -6.34 -14.17 -14.12
CA LYS A 252 -5.46 -13.33 -13.30
C LYS A 252 -6.07 -13.12 -11.90
N LEU A 253 -7.35 -12.71 -11.82
CA LEU A 253 -8.07 -12.57 -10.54
C LEU A 253 -8.07 -13.86 -9.72
N LEU A 254 -8.39 -14.99 -10.35
CA LEU A 254 -8.44 -16.29 -9.67
C LEU A 254 -7.07 -16.70 -9.10
N SER A 255 -5.97 -16.40 -9.81
CA SER A 255 -4.61 -16.67 -9.34
C SER A 255 -4.18 -15.82 -8.15
N MET A 256 -4.87 -14.69 -7.88
CA MET A 256 -4.59 -13.81 -6.75
C MET A 256 -5.32 -14.22 -5.47
N LEU A 257 -6.27 -15.16 -5.55
CA LEU A 257 -7.01 -15.62 -4.38
C LEU A 257 -6.11 -16.49 -3.49
N PRO A 258 -6.08 -16.27 -2.17
CA PRO A 258 -5.30 -17.10 -1.25
C PRO A 258 -5.86 -18.53 -1.14
N ASP A 259 -7.17 -18.67 -1.36
CA ASP A 259 -7.93 -19.91 -1.27
C ASP A 259 -9.21 -19.82 -2.14
N GLY A 260 -10.01 -20.89 -2.16
CA GLY A 260 -11.32 -20.93 -2.82
C GLY A 260 -12.49 -20.49 -1.92
N ASP A 261 -12.26 -19.67 -0.88
CA ASP A 261 -13.34 -19.22 0.00
C ASP A 261 -14.13 -18.08 -0.63
N PHE A 262 -15.45 -18.25 -0.76
CA PHE A 262 -16.40 -17.26 -1.27
C PHE A 262 -17.51 -16.93 -0.27
N ASP A 263 -17.39 -17.34 0.98
CA ASP A 263 -18.33 -16.95 2.02
C ASP A 263 -18.03 -15.54 2.53
N ARG A 264 -19.03 -14.82 3.02
CA ARG A 264 -18.80 -13.53 3.69
C ARG A 264 -17.99 -13.76 4.99
N PRO A 265 -16.92 -13.00 5.28
CA PRO A 265 -16.38 -11.83 4.57
C PRO A 265 -15.06 -12.10 3.82
N SER A 266 -14.98 -13.18 3.05
CA SER A 266 -13.76 -13.59 2.34
C SER A 266 -13.33 -12.64 1.21
N ILE A 267 -12.08 -12.80 0.77
CA ILE A 267 -11.57 -12.09 -0.41
C ILE A 267 -12.29 -12.56 -1.68
N GLY A 268 -12.55 -13.86 -1.83
CA GLY A 268 -13.31 -14.39 -2.96
C GLY A 268 -14.70 -13.76 -3.05
N TYR A 269 -15.40 -13.64 -1.91
CA TYR A 269 -16.69 -12.96 -1.84
C TYR A 269 -16.60 -11.50 -2.30
N SER A 270 -15.60 -10.78 -1.79
CA SER A 270 -15.35 -9.37 -2.12
C SER A 270 -15.15 -9.13 -3.63
N LEU A 271 -14.65 -10.12 -4.37
CA LEU A 271 -14.38 -10.04 -5.80
C LEU A 271 -15.51 -10.58 -6.68
N MET A 272 -16.62 -11.07 -6.10
CA MET A 272 -17.76 -11.59 -6.84
C MET A 272 -18.33 -10.65 -7.93
N PRO A 273 -18.38 -9.31 -7.76
CA PRO A 273 -18.78 -8.42 -8.84
C PRO A 273 -17.98 -8.60 -10.12
N LEU A 274 -16.69 -8.94 -10.02
CA LEU A 274 -15.82 -9.15 -11.18
C LEU A 274 -16.05 -10.53 -11.83
N PHE A 275 -16.27 -11.57 -11.02
CA PHE A 275 -16.53 -12.91 -11.52
C PHE A 275 -17.92 -13.03 -12.16
N GLY A 276 -18.94 -12.40 -11.57
CA GLY A 276 -20.33 -12.44 -12.01
C GLY A 276 -20.77 -11.27 -12.89
N GLN A 277 -19.83 -10.48 -13.41
CA GLN A 277 -20.11 -9.19 -14.02
C GLN A 277 -21.04 -9.21 -15.25
N SER A 278 -21.13 -10.33 -15.98
CA SER A 278 -21.86 -10.40 -17.26
C SER A 278 -22.49 -11.77 -17.53
N SER A 279 -23.35 -11.85 -18.55
CA SER A 279 -23.88 -13.12 -19.05
C SER A 279 -22.80 -14.06 -19.62
N GLU A 280 -21.62 -13.54 -19.96
CA GLU A 280 -20.50 -14.31 -20.48
C GLU A 280 -19.67 -14.99 -19.38
N SER A 281 -19.86 -14.60 -18.12
CA SER A 281 -19.11 -15.14 -16.97
C SER A 281 -19.05 -16.68 -16.92
N PRO A 282 -20.15 -17.43 -17.12
CA PRO A 282 -20.11 -18.90 -17.11
C PRO A 282 -19.25 -19.46 -18.24
N ARG A 283 -19.32 -18.85 -19.43
CA ARG A 283 -18.51 -19.27 -20.57
C ARG A 283 -17.03 -19.03 -20.26
N ILE A 284 -16.67 -17.87 -19.73
CA ILE A 284 -15.29 -17.54 -19.35
C ILE A 284 -14.75 -18.55 -18.32
N LEU A 285 -15.52 -18.82 -17.26
CA LEU A 285 -15.14 -19.80 -16.23
C LEU A 285 -14.94 -21.21 -16.80
N SER A 286 -15.83 -21.67 -17.68
CA SER A 286 -15.68 -22.98 -18.33
C SER A 286 -14.42 -23.07 -19.20
N VAL A 287 -14.09 -22.00 -19.93
CA VAL A 287 -12.86 -21.94 -20.75
C VAL A 287 -11.61 -21.98 -19.87
N ILE A 288 -11.62 -21.35 -18.69
CA ILE A 288 -10.49 -21.42 -17.75
C ILE A 288 -10.34 -22.84 -17.19
N ARG A 289 -11.45 -23.42 -16.71
CA ARG A 289 -11.51 -24.78 -16.15
C ARG A 289 -10.94 -25.82 -17.12
N ASP A 290 -11.31 -25.73 -18.40
CA ASP A 290 -11.01 -26.76 -19.40
C ASP A 290 -9.68 -26.54 -20.16
N ASN A 291 -8.90 -25.51 -19.81
CA ASN A 291 -7.68 -25.15 -20.53
C ASN A 291 -6.41 -25.39 -19.70
N ASP A 292 -5.60 -26.35 -20.15
CA ASP A 292 -4.38 -26.75 -19.46
C ASP A 292 -3.27 -25.69 -19.39
N ARG A 293 -3.42 -24.55 -20.08
CA ARG A 293 -2.49 -23.41 -19.96
C ARG A 293 -2.49 -22.79 -18.56
N PHE A 294 -3.57 -22.96 -17.81
CA PHE A 294 -3.74 -22.38 -16.48
C PHE A 294 -3.31 -23.35 -15.38
N ALA A 295 -2.81 -22.80 -14.28
CA ALA A 295 -2.41 -23.60 -13.11
C ALA A 295 -3.59 -24.44 -12.58
N PRO A 296 -3.35 -25.68 -12.09
CA PRO A 296 -4.43 -26.55 -11.59
C PRO A 296 -5.34 -25.88 -10.56
N SER A 297 -4.80 -25.10 -9.62
CA SER A 297 -5.57 -24.37 -8.61
C SER A 297 -6.52 -23.33 -9.22
N VAL A 298 -6.08 -22.60 -10.25
CA VAL A 298 -6.93 -21.64 -10.97
C VAL A 298 -8.08 -22.35 -11.69
N ARG A 299 -7.82 -23.51 -12.31
CA ARG A 299 -8.84 -24.30 -13.00
C ARG A 299 -9.85 -24.90 -12.03
N GLU A 300 -9.39 -25.33 -10.86
CA GLU A 300 -10.23 -25.86 -9.77
C GLU A 300 -11.22 -24.79 -9.29
N ILE A 301 -10.74 -23.61 -8.89
CA ILE A 301 -11.59 -22.51 -8.45
C ILE A 301 -12.57 -22.08 -9.57
N ALA A 302 -12.09 -22.00 -10.82
CA ALA A 302 -12.97 -21.70 -11.96
C ALA A 302 -14.08 -22.74 -12.13
N GLY A 303 -13.77 -24.02 -11.93
CA GLY A 303 -14.73 -25.12 -11.97
C GLY A 303 -15.77 -25.04 -10.85
N GLU A 304 -15.35 -24.73 -9.62
CA GLU A 304 -16.24 -24.55 -8.48
C GLU A 304 -17.22 -23.40 -8.70
N LEU A 305 -16.72 -22.24 -9.14
CA LEU A 305 -17.56 -21.08 -9.48
C LEU A 305 -18.53 -21.38 -10.62
N PHE A 306 -18.09 -22.11 -11.65
CA PHE A 306 -18.95 -22.51 -12.77
C PHE A 306 -20.08 -23.43 -12.32
N GLU A 307 -19.79 -24.44 -11.48
CA GLU A 307 -20.82 -25.34 -10.94
C GLU A 307 -21.74 -24.62 -9.96
N TRP A 308 -21.24 -23.65 -9.19
CA TRP A 308 -22.10 -22.79 -8.37
C TRP A 308 -23.04 -21.97 -9.24
N TYR A 309 -22.56 -21.33 -10.32
CA TYR A 309 -23.42 -20.62 -11.28
C TYR A 309 -24.54 -21.51 -11.81
N ARG A 310 -24.24 -22.76 -12.16
CA ARG A 310 -25.25 -23.72 -12.68
C ARG A 310 -26.30 -24.08 -11.64
N ARG A 311 -25.91 -24.18 -10.36
CA ARG A 311 -26.81 -24.50 -9.25
C ARG A 311 -27.70 -23.33 -8.85
N ASP A 312 -27.19 -22.10 -8.89
CA ASP A 312 -27.89 -20.90 -8.43
C ASP A 312 -27.71 -19.70 -9.38
N PRO A 313 -28.27 -19.75 -10.59
CA PRO A 313 -28.14 -18.67 -11.56
C PRO A 313 -28.84 -17.37 -11.11
N VAL A 314 -29.81 -17.46 -10.18
CA VAL A 314 -30.53 -16.29 -9.65
C VAL A 314 -29.61 -15.47 -8.76
N TRP A 315 -28.88 -16.13 -7.86
CA TRP A 315 -27.89 -15.46 -7.02
C TRP A 315 -26.80 -14.81 -7.87
N TRP A 316 -26.31 -15.46 -8.93
CA TRP A 316 -25.34 -14.84 -9.84
C TRP A 316 -25.92 -13.66 -10.63
N GLY A 317 -27.23 -13.66 -10.88
CA GLY A 317 -27.95 -12.55 -11.48
C GLY A 317 -27.81 -11.24 -10.69
N PHE A 318 -27.57 -11.30 -9.38
CA PHE A 318 -27.31 -10.15 -8.51
C PHE A 318 -26.02 -9.40 -8.87
N TRP A 319 -25.01 -10.10 -9.37
CA TRP A 319 -23.70 -9.52 -9.71
C TRP A 319 -23.62 -8.97 -11.13
N ARG A 320 -24.63 -9.22 -11.98
CA ARG A 320 -24.61 -8.76 -13.37
C ARG A 320 -24.66 -7.24 -13.46
N ARG A 321 -23.85 -6.68 -14.35
CA ARG A 321 -23.75 -5.23 -14.63
C ARG A 321 -23.88 -4.89 -16.11
N ASP A 322 -23.98 -5.89 -16.98
CA ASP A 322 -24.19 -5.77 -18.42
C ASP A 322 -25.65 -5.50 -18.83
N THR A 323 -26.60 -5.61 -17.90
CA THR A 323 -28.04 -5.46 -18.18
C THR A 323 -28.54 -4.00 -18.24
N GLY A 324 -27.65 -3.02 -18.03
CA GLY A 324 -27.98 -1.59 -18.07
C GLY A 324 -28.89 -1.11 -16.94
N LYS A 325 -29.17 -1.95 -15.94
CA LYS A 325 -29.90 -1.56 -14.72
C LYS A 325 -28.90 -1.16 -13.64
N PRO A 326 -28.86 0.11 -13.21
CA PRO A 326 -28.12 0.47 -12.02
C PRO A 326 -28.77 -0.20 -10.80
N HIS A 327 -27.95 -0.79 -9.94
CA HIS A 327 -28.31 -1.13 -8.57
C HIS A 327 -27.97 0.04 -7.64
#